data_AF-A0A353JBB5-F1
#
_entry.id   AF-A0A353JBB5-F1
#
_cell.length_a   1.000
_cell.length_b   1.000
_cell.length_c   1.000
_cell.angle_alpha   90.00
_cell.angle_beta   90.00
_cell.angle_gamma   90.00
#
_symmetry.space_group_name_H-M   'P 1'
#
loop_
_entity.id
_entity.type
_entity.pdbx_description
1 polymer ?
#
loop_
_entity_poly.entity_id
_entity_poly.type
_entity_poly.pdbx_seq_one_letter_code
_entity_poly.pdbx_strand_id
1 'polypeptide(L)'
;MNNYCINLKKRKNKPYCKLLNKEIKLSTCRECDNKEYKKSTSVKKSPAASGLQSGLQNGQQKPVKMQNKSNKLASLERNRYSVFSNDTKRCYLCGSTYKLTWHEIYSGKNRQNSMKNGLCLRLCLNCHYKEQEDSQFNDYWHKQGQLYWEENIGSREEFIKVFRRNYLK
;
A
#
# COMPACT_ATOMS: atom_id res chain seq x y z
N MET A 1 19.57 22.11 21.33
CA MET A 1 18.42 22.96 20.93
C MET A 1 18.45 23.22 19.43
N ASN A 2 17.57 22.54 18.69
CA ASN A 2 17.43 22.69 17.24
C ASN A 2 16.84 24.07 16.90
N ASN A 3 17.46 24.81 15.97
CA ASN A 3 16.93 26.09 15.51
C ASN A 3 15.91 25.85 14.40
N TYR A 4 14.62 26.03 14.71
CA TYR A 4 13.49 25.79 13.80
C TYR A 4 13.05 27.03 13.03
N CYS A 5 13.93 28.03 12.89
CA CYS A 5 13.62 29.24 12.12
C CYS A 5 13.22 28.88 10.68
N ILE A 6 12.07 29.36 10.21
CA ILE A 6 11.57 29.15 8.85
C ILE A 6 12.51 29.73 7.80
N ASN A 7 13.25 30.79 8.17
CA ASN A 7 14.19 31.50 7.32
C ASN A 7 15.57 30.84 7.26
N LEU A 8 15.82 29.79 8.05
CA LEU A 8 17.10 29.08 8.06
C LEU A 8 17.10 27.88 7.10
N LYS A 9 18.11 27.80 6.22
CA LYS A 9 18.39 26.63 5.35
C LYS A 9 19.88 26.26 5.42
N LYS A 10 20.23 25.06 4.94
CA LYS A 10 21.63 24.65 4.73
C LYS A 10 22.03 24.87 3.28
N ARG A 11 23.21 25.46 3.04
CA ARG A 11 23.83 25.57 1.70
C ARG A 11 25.30 25.15 1.85
N LYS A 12 25.76 24.18 1.05
CA LYS A 12 27.10 23.59 1.18
C LYS A 12 27.44 23.20 2.64
N ASN A 13 26.48 22.57 3.33
CA ASN A 13 26.54 22.20 4.75
C ASN A 13 26.68 23.34 5.78
N LYS A 14 26.64 24.61 5.36
CA LYS A 14 26.70 25.77 6.24
C LYS A 14 25.33 26.43 6.45
N PRO A 15 25.08 27.10 7.60
CA PRO A 15 23.80 27.75 7.87
C PRO A 15 23.64 29.01 7.02
N TYR A 16 22.48 29.17 6.41
CA TYR A 16 22.18 30.26 5.49
C TYR A 16 20.80 30.85 5.77
N CYS A 17 20.71 32.17 5.90
CA CYS A 17 19.46 32.89 6.12
C CYS A 17 18.85 33.30 4.77
N LYS A 18 17.61 32.87 4.52
CA LYS A 18 16.84 33.25 3.31
C LYS A 18 16.45 34.73 3.33
N LEU A 19 16.13 35.28 4.49
CA LEU A 19 15.70 36.68 4.64
C LEU A 19 16.85 37.67 4.35
N LEU A 20 18.04 37.37 4.87
CA LEU A 20 19.25 38.19 4.67
C LEU A 20 20.06 37.80 3.43
N ASN A 21 19.64 36.73 2.72
CA ASN A 21 20.32 36.15 1.57
C ASN A 21 21.84 35.91 1.75
N LYS A 22 22.28 35.51 2.95
CA LYS A 22 23.70 35.30 3.28
C LYS A 22 23.96 34.11 4.21
N GLU A 23 25.20 33.62 4.19
CA GLU A 23 25.70 32.64 5.15
C GLU A 23 25.80 33.29 6.53
N ILE A 24 25.36 32.59 7.58
CA ILE A 24 25.35 33.10 8.96
C ILE A 24 25.82 32.02 9.94
N LYS A 25 26.28 32.45 11.13
CA LYS A 25 26.49 31.54 12.25
C LYS A 25 25.14 31.18 12.89
N LEU A 26 25.01 29.94 13.38
CA LEU A 26 23.77 29.48 14.01
C LEU A 26 23.40 30.29 15.26
N SER A 27 24.41 30.78 16.01
CA SER A 27 24.25 31.69 17.14
C SER A 27 23.54 32.99 16.74
N THR A 28 23.94 33.59 15.63
CA THR A 28 23.36 34.83 15.10
C THR A 28 21.87 34.70 14.75
N CYS A 29 21.40 33.50 14.42
CA CYS A 29 19.97 33.25 14.17
C CYS A 29 19.16 33.02 15.46
N ARG A 30 19.80 32.75 16.61
CA ARG A 30 19.09 32.51 17.88
C ARG A 30 18.52 33.79 18.46
N GLU A 31 19.25 34.89 18.29
CA GLU A 31 19.02 36.23 18.84
C GLU A 31 18.44 37.21 17.80
N CYS A 32 17.90 36.70 16.69
CA CYS A 32 17.35 37.55 15.62
C CYS A 32 15.89 37.91 15.90
N ASP A 33 15.54 39.19 15.78
CA ASP A 33 14.16 39.69 15.98
C ASP A 33 13.17 39.15 14.94
N ASN A 34 13.65 38.82 13.74
CA ASN A 34 12.84 38.28 12.63
C ASN A 34 12.71 36.73 12.66
N LYS A 35 12.84 36.12 13.84
CA LYS A 35 12.84 34.66 14.02
C LYS A 35 11.41 34.12 14.09
N GLU A 36 10.94 33.61 12.96
CA GLU A 36 9.69 32.85 12.89
C GLU A 36 9.95 31.34 12.94
N TYR A 37 9.20 30.64 13.79
CA TYR A 37 9.33 29.18 13.92
C TYR A 37 8.48 28.46 12.87
N LYS A 38 9.00 27.36 12.31
CA LYS A 38 8.19 26.43 11.51
C LYS A 38 7.02 25.93 12.35
N LYS A 39 5.79 26.16 11.88
CA LYS A 39 4.58 25.60 12.51
C LYS A 39 4.72 24.07 12.58
N SER A 40 4.51 23.50 13.76
CA SER A 40 4.51 22.05 13.97
C SER A 40 3.28 21.45 13.28
N THR A 41 3.49 20.73 12.18
CA THR A 41 2.44 19.86 11.64
C THR A 41 2.40 18.61 12.50
N SER A 42 1.54 18.59 13.51
CA SER A 42 1.28 17.44 14.36
C SER A 42 0.49 16.36 13.62
N VAL A 43 1.12 15.72 12.62
CA VAL A 43 0.75 14.35 12.26
C VAL A 43 1.54 13.46 13.21
N LYS A 44 0.89 13.04 14.30
CA LYS A 44 1.49 12.17 15.33
C LYS A 44 1.91 10.84 14.69
N LYS A 45 3.22 10.67 14.47
CA LYS A 45 3.87 9.35 14.53
C LYS A 45 4.50 9.26 15.92
N SER A 46 4.04 8.31 16.73
CA SER A 46 4.62 8.07 18.06
C SER A 46 5.98 7.37 17.92
N PRO A 47 7.03 7.82 18.62
CA PRO A 47 8.30 7.11 18.74
C PRO A 47 8.28 6.14 19.93
N ALA A 48 8.99 5.03 19.80
CA ALA A 48 9.31 4.13 20.90
C ALA A 48 10.22 4.88 21.92
N ALA A 49 9.91 4.77 23.21
CA ALA A 49 10.82 5.18 24.27
C ALA A 49 10.62 4.30 25.51
N SER A 50 11.72 3.69 25.93
CA SER A 50 11.98 3.11 27.24
C SER A 50 11.93 4.17 28.34
N GLY A 51 11.23 3.89 29.45
CA GLY A 51 11.40 4.60 30.72
C GLY A 51 10.11 4.90 31.48
N LEU A 52 9.86 4.13 32.53
CA LEU A 52 8.76 4.22 33.51
C LEU A 52 8.70 5.58 34.24
N GLN A 53 7.50 6.16 34.38
CA GLN A 53 6.71 6.08 35.62
C GLN A 53 5.28 6.62 35.42
N SER A 54 4.39 5.98 36.16
CA SER A 54 2.95 5.84 35.98
C SER A 54 2.12 7.03 36.44
N GLY A 55 1.35 7.60 35.51
CA GLY A 55 0.10 8.29 35.79
C GLY A 55 -1.00 7.69 34.91
N LEU A 56 -1.86 6.84 35.49
CA LEU A 56 -3.06 6.35 34.80
C LEU A 56 -4.06 7.51 34.69
N GLN A 57 -3.94 8.28 33.62
CA GLN A 57 -5.06 9.08 33.13
C GLN A 57 -5.84 8.22 32.14
N ASN A 58 -6.95 7.65 32.62
CA ASN A 58 -7.99 7.00 31.81
C ASN A 58 -8.65 8.05 30.89
N GLY A 59 -7.93 8.45 29.85
CA GLY A 59 -8.55 9.11 28.71
C GLY A 59 -9.30 8.06 27.91
N GLN A 60 -10.64 8.04 28.05
CA GLN A 60 -11.50 7.29 27.12
C GLN A 60 -11.16 7.73 25.70
N GLN A 61 -10.43 6.88 24.97
CA GLN A 61 -10.14 7.12 23.57
C GLN A 61 -11.48 7.16 22.85
N LYS A 62 -11.85 8.33 22.30
CA LYS A 62 -13.04 8.43 21.47
C LYS A 62 -12.91 7.42 20.34
N PRO A 63 -13.92 6.58 20.07
CA PRO A 63 -13.83 5.58 19.01
C PRO A 63 -13.56 6.30 17.68
N VAL A 64 -12.39 6.04 17.09
CA VAL A 64 -12.07 6.57 15.77
C VAL A 64 -12.95 5.82 14.77
N LYS A 65 -13.82 6.54 14.08
CA LYS A 65 -14.66 5.97 13.02
C LYS A 65 -13.76 5.54 11.86
N MET A 66 -13.62 4.23 11.65
CA MET A 66 -12.91 3.70 10.49
C MET A 66 -13.61 4.16 9.20
N GLN A 67 -12.81 4.52 8.19
CA GLN A 67 -13.37 4.83 6.88
C GLN A 67 -13.98 3.57 6.27
N ASN A 68 -15.20 3.71 5.74
CA ASN A 68 -15.88 2.62 5.07
C ASN A 68 -15.23 2.34 3.71
N LYS A 69 -15.27 1.07 3.29
CA LYS A 69 -14.90 0.65 1.94
C LYS A 69 -15.77 1.39 0.92
N SER A 70 -15.19 1.82 -0.19
CA SER A 70 -15.94 2.47 -1.27
C SER A 70 -16.91 1.49 -1.94
N ASN A 71 -18.08 1.99 -2.35
CA ASN A 71 -19.09 1.20 -3.06
C ASN A 71 -18.53 0.57 -4.35
N LYS A 72 -17.61 1.27 -5.02
CA LYS A 72 -16.91 0.77 -6.22
C LYS A 72 -16.09 -0.48 -5.89
N LEU A 73 -15.33 -0.47 -4.81
CA LEU A 73 -14.53 -1.63 -4.42
C LEU A 73 -15.42 -2.79 -3.95
N ALA A 74 -16.47 -2.50 -3.17
CA ALA A 74 -17.43 -3.52 -2.76
C ALA A 74 -18.18 -4.16 -3.94
N SER A 75 -18.48 -3.37 -4.99
CA SER A 75 -19.04 -3.90 -6.24
C SER A 75 -18.05 -4.80 -6.97
N LEU A 76 -16.80 -4.39 -7.12
CA LEU A 76 -15.75 -5.21 -7.75
C LEU A 76 -15.54 -6.54 -7.03
N GLU A 77 -15.58 -6.55 -5.69
CA GLU A 77 -15.42 -7.78 -4.91
C GLU A 77 -16.61 -8.74 -5.06
N ARG A 78 -17.84 -8.23 -5.18
CA ARG A 78 -19.02 -9.08 -5.39
C ARG A 78 -19.07 -9.65 -6.80
N ASN A 79 -18.59 -8.89 -7.78
CA ASN A 79 -18.66 -9.23 -9.21
C ASN A 79 -17.34 -9.80 -9.74
N ARG A 80 -16.57 -10.52 -8.92
CA ARG A 80 -15.38 -11.23 -9.40
C ARG A 80 -15.80 -12.37 -10.32
N TYR A 81 -14.96 -12.64 -11.31
CA TYR A 81 -15.11 -13.73 -12.26
C TYR A 81 -13.74 -14.31 -12.61
N SER A 82 -13.74 -15.46 -13.29
CA SER A 82 -12.53 -16.11 -13.79
C SER A 82 -12.58 -16.22 -15.30
N VAL A 83 -11.48 -15.90 -15.97
CA VAL A 83 -11.29 -16.19 -17.40
C VAL A 83 -10.79 -17.62 -17.64
N PHE A 84 -10.40 -18.33 -16.58
CA PHE A 84 -9.88 -19.70 -16.66
C PHE A 84 -10.96 -20.76 -16.40
N SER A 85 -12.11 -20.37 -15.85
CA SER A 85 -13.25 -21.26 -15.66
C SER A 85 -14.56 -20.50 -15.49
N ASN A 86 -15.62 -21.02 -16.12
CA ASN A 86 -16.99 -20.53 -15.93
C ASN A 86 -17.67 -21.14 -14.70
N ASP A 87 -17.15 -22.23 -14.13
CA ASP A 87 -17.73 -22.86 -12.94
C ASP A 87 -17.33 -22.09 -11.67
N THR A 88 -18.29 -21.33 -11.13
CA THR A 88 -18.13 -20.58 -9.88
C THR A 88 -18.69 -21.31 -8.66
N LYS A 89 -19.30 -22.48 -8.88
CA LYS A 89 -19.95 -23.32 -7.86
C LYS A 89 -19.06 -24.45 -7.36
N ARG A 90 -17.90 -24.66 -7.97
CA ARG A 90 -16.90 -25.65 -7.57
C ARG A 90 -15.51 -25.04 -7.46
N CYS A 91 -14.68 -25.67 -6.64
CA CYS A 91 -13.26 -25.37 -6.55
C CYS A 91 -12.59 -25.80 -7.85
N TYR A 92 -11.85 -24.88 -8.46
CA TYR A 92 -11.10 -25.11 -9.69
C TYR A 92 -10.08 -26.26 -9.55
N LEU A 93 -9.49 -26.43 -8.36
CA LEU A 93 -8.42 -27.41 -8.14
C LEU A 93 -8.93 -28.79 -7.72
N CYS A 94 -9.99 -28.86 -6.90
CA CYS A 94 -10.42 -30.12 -6.29
C CYS A 94 -11.91 -30.43 -6.48
N GLY A 95 -12.67 -29.58 -7.17
CA GLY A 95 -14.10 -29.78 -7.42
C GLY A 95 -15.02 -29.58 -6.20
N SER A 96 -14.48 -29.40 -4.99
CA SER A 96 -15.27 -29.17 -3.78
C SER A 96 -16.23 -27.99 -3.94
N THR A 97 -17.45 -28.10 -3.41
CA THR A 97 -18.44 -27.02 -3.38
C THR A 97 -18.44 -26.25 -2.05
N TYR A 98 -17.63 -26.70 -1.07
CA TYR A 98 -17.66 -26.19 0.30
C TYR A 98 -16.76 -24.96 0.48
N LYS A 99 -17.27 -23.94 1.20
CA LYS A 99 -16.56 -22.71 1.59
C LYS A 99 -15.70 -22.13 0.46
N LEU A 100 -16.33 -21.87 -0.67
CA LEU A 100 -15.63 -21.34 -1.82
C LEU A 100 -15.26 -19.86 -1.62
N THR A 101 -14.00 -19.52 -1.88
CA THR A 101 -13.41 -18.18 -1.91
C THR A 101 -12.85 -17.83 -3.30
N TRP A 102 -12.48 -16.57 -3.51
CA TRP A 102 -11.85 -16.11 -4.74
C TRP A 102 -10.36 -15.91 -4.48
N HIS A 103 -9.53 -16.62 -5.24
CA HIS A 103 -8.10 -16.41 -5.27
C HIS A 103 -7.77 -15.42 -6.38
N GLU A 104 -7.26 -14.24 -6.03
CA GLU A 104 -6.81 -13.25 -7.00
C GLU A 104 -5.35 -13.54 -7.40
N ILE A 105 -5.12 -13.92 -8.67
CA ILE A 105 -3.81 -14.38 -9.16
C ILE A 105 -2.71 -13.37 -8.83
N TYR A 106 -2.96 -12.08 -9.09
CA TYR A 106 -2.10 -11.01 -8.58
C TYR A 106 -2.75 -10.39 -7.34
N SER A 107 -2.15 -10.63 -6.18
CA SER A 107 -2.63 -10.15 -4.89
C SER A 107 -2.12 -8.73 -4.55
N GLY A 108 -2.35 -8.28 -3.31
CA GLY A 108 -1.85 -6.99 -2.80
C GLY A 108 -2.31 -5.79 -3.62
N LYS A 109 -1.36 -4.94 -4.03
CA LYS A 109 -1.66 -3.72 -4.82
C LYS A 109 -2.37 -4.01 -6.15
N ASN A 110 -2.15 -5.20 -6.71
CA ASN A 110 -2.69 -5.61 -8.01
C ASN A 110 -4.01 -6.38 -7.89
N ARG A 111 -4.51 -6.62 -6.67
CA ARG A 111 -5.78 -7.34 -6.43
C ARG A 111 -6.93 -6.77 -7.24
N GLN A 112 -7.07 -5.45 -7.29
CA GLN A 112 -8.13 -4.81 -8.08
C GLN A 112 -7.98 -5.03 -9.58
N ASN A 113 -6.75 -5.15 -10.09
CA ASN A 113 -6.52 -5.45 -11.49
C ASN A 113 -6.89 -6.90 -11.79
N SER A 114 -6.60 -7.83 -10.88
CA SER A 114 -7.04 -9.23 -11.00
C SER A 114 -8.57 -9.34 -11.06
N MET A 115 -9.28 -8.63 -10.18
CA MET A 115 -10.75 -8.63 -10.17
C MET A 115 -11.36 -8.07 -11.46
N LYS A 116 -10.82 -6.96 -11.98
CA LYS A 116 -11.33 -6.29 -13.19
C LYS A 116 -11.17 -7.15 -14.44
N ASN A 117 -10.04 -7.83 -14.56
CA ASN A 117 -9.66 -8.58 -15.76
C ASN A 117 -9.97 -10.08 -15.64
N GLY A 118 -10.71 -10.49 -14.61
CA GLY A 118 -11.07 -11.90 -14.39
C GLY A 118 -9.88 -12.83 -14.14
N LEU A 119 -8.73 -12.29 -13.73
CA LEU A 119 -7.52 -13.05 -13.39
C LEU A 119 -7.64 -13.59 -11.95
N CYS A 120 -8.69 -14.36 -11.72
CA CYS A 120 -9.04 -14.96 -10.44
C CYS A 120 -9.37 -16.44 -10.62
N LEU A 121 -9.27 -17.22 -9.56
CA LEU A 121 -9.70 -18.61 -9.51
C LEU A 121 -10.74 -18.80 -8.41
N ARG A 122 -11.75 -19.62 -8.68
CA ARG A 122 -12.71 -20.05 -7.65
C ARG A 122 -12.13 -21.23 -6.89
N LEU A 123 -11.75 -21.06 -5.63
CA LEU A 123 -11.12 -22.12 -4.82
C LEU A 123 -11.94 -22.41 -3.57
N CYS A 124 -11.88 -23.62 -3.02
CA CYS A 124 -12.34 -23.86 -1.65
C CYS A 124 -11.35 -23.25 -0.65
N LEU A 125 -11.80 -22.96 0.57
CA LEU A 125 -10.97 -22.35 1.61
C LEU A 125 -9.66 -23.13 1.88
N ASN A 126 -9.71 -24.47 1.84
CA ASN A 126 -8.54 -25.31 2.08
C ASN A 126 -7.49 -25.15 0.98
N CYS A 127 -7.91 -25.25 -0.29
CA CYS A 127 -7.02 -25.01 -1.43
C CYS A 127 -6.52 -23.57 -1.44
N HIS A 128 -7.38 -22.59 -1.19
CA HIS A 128 -6.98 -21.19 -1.14
C HIS A 128 -5.90 -20.94 -0.09
N TYR A 129 -6.06 -21.49 1.11
CA TYR A 129 -5.05 -21.37 2.18
C TYR A 129 -3.73 -22.04 1.82
N LYS A 130 -3.80 -23.27 1.28
CA LYS A 130 -2.62 -24.05 0.89
C LYS A 130 -1.82 -23.38 -0.22
N GLU A 131 -2.50 -22.94 -1.28
CA GLU A 131 -1.86 -22.49 -2.51
C GLU A 131 -1.48 -20.99 -2.49
N GLN A 132 -2.10 -20.17 -1.63
CA GLN A 132 -1.82 -18.72 -1.60
C GLN A 132 -0.34 -18.42 -1.29
N GLU A 133 0.31 -19.21 -0.45
CA GLU A 133 1.72 -19.03 -0.08
C GLU A 133 2.65 -19.98 -0.85
N ASP A 134 2.11 -20.81 -1.76
CA ASP A 134 2.92 -21.72 -2.56
C ASP A 134 3.60 -20.98 -3.71
N SER A 135 4.93 -20.97 -3.70
CA SER A 135 5.71 -20.23 -4.68
C SER A 135 5.60 -20.77 -6.10
N GLN A 136 5.44 -22.10 -6.27
CA GLN A 136 5.35 -22.73 -7.58
C GLN A 136 3.97 -22.49 -8.19
N PHE A 137 2.92 -22.63 -7.40
CA PHE A 137 1.55 -22.30 -7.78
C PHE A 137 1.43 -20.84 -8.21
N ASN A 138 1.96 -19.92 -7.40
CA ASN A 138 1.92 -18.49 -7.68
C ASN A 138 2.73 -18.14 -8.94
N ASP A 139 3.93 -18.70 -9.13
CA ASP A 139 4.73 -18.45 -10.34
C ASP A 139 4.01 -18.97 -11.59
N TYR A 140 3.45 -20.18 -11.54
CA TYR A 140 2.66 -20.74 -12.63
C TYR A 140 1.49 -19.84 -13.00
N TRP A 141 0.65 -19.47 -12.03
CA TRP A 141 -0.54 -18.67 -12.32
C TRP A 141 -0.22 -17.22 -12.70
N HIS A 142 0.87 -16.64 -12.18
CA HIS A 142 1.34 -15.36 -12.67
C HIS A 142 1.76 -15.40 -14.14
N LYS A 143 2.35 -16.51 -14.62
CA LYS A 143 2.67 -16.71 -16.03
C LYS A 143 1.41 -16.90 -16.87
N GLN A 144 0.48 -17.75 -16.42
CA GLN A 144 -0.81 -17.97 -17.10
C GLN A 144 -1.61 -16.67 -17.21
N GLY A 145 -1.64 -15.85 -16.15
CA GLY A 145 -2.31 -14.56 -16.16
C GLY A 145 -1.73 -13.58 -17.17
N GLN A 146 -0.41 -13.59 -17.36
CA GLN A 146 0.25 -12.74 -18.35
C GLN A 146 0.05 -13.26 -19.77
N LEU A 147 0.15 -14.58 -19.99
CA LEU A 147 -0.14 -15.20 -21.29
C LEU A 147 -1.56 -14.86 -21.75
N TYR A 148 -2.55 -15.06 -20.88
CA TYR A 148 -3.94 -14.71 -21.18
C TYR A 148 -4.09 -13.22 -21.54
N TRP A 149 -3.44 -12.33 -20.80
CA TRP A 149 -3.47 -10.90 -21.11
C TRP A 149 -2.91 -10.61 -22.51
N GLU A 150 -1.74 -11.16 -22.82
CA GLU A 150 -1.05 -10.93 -24.10
C GLU A 150 -1.83 -11.47 -25.30
N GLU A 151 -2.64 -12.51 -25.09
CA GLU A 151 -3.48 -13.10 -26.14
C GLU A 151 -4.85 -12.41 -26.28
N ASN A 152 -5.45 -11.93 -25.18
CA ASN A 152 -6.87 -11.56 -25.16
C ASN A 152 -7.18 -10.11 -24.73
N ILE A 153 -6.24 -9.42 -24.08
CA ILE A 153 -6.51 -8.10 -23.47
C ILE A 153 -5.66 -6.99 -24.10
N GLY A 154 -4.36 -7.20 -24.24
CA GLY A 154 -3.46 -6.14 -24.71
C GLY A 154 -2.01 -6.59 -24.77
N SER A 155 -1.10 -5.67 -25.04
CA SER A 155 0.32 -6.02 -25.23
C SER A 155 1.05 -6.32 -23.92
N ARG A 156 2.24 -6.90 -24.03
CA ARG A 156 3.17 -7.11 -22.91
C ARG A 156 3.53 -5.80 -22.20
N GLU A 157 3.73 -4.72 -22.97
CA GLU A 157 4.04 -3.40 -22.43
C GLU A 157 2.89 -2.86 -21.58
N GLU A 158 1.65 -3.07 -22.03
CA GLU A 158 0.45 -2.69 -21.28
C GLU A 158 0.30 -3.53 -20.00
N PHE A 159 0.55 -4.84 -20.08
CA PHE A 159 0.57 -5.70 -18.91
C PHE A 159 1.57 -5.20 -17.87
N ILE A 160 2.80 -4.91 -18.28
CA ILE A 160 3.85 -4.39 -17.39
C ILE A 160 3.45 -3.03 -16.83
N LYS A 161 2.80 -2.16 -17.61
CA LYS A 161 2.28 -0.87 -17.12
C LYS A 161 1.22 -1.05 -16.03
N VAL A 162 0.34 -2.06 -16.15
CA VAL A 162 -0.74 -2.33 -15.20
C VAL A 162 -0.24 -3.06 -13.96
N PHE A 163 0.48 -4.16 -14.13
CA PHE A 163 0.90 -5.07 -13.06
C PHE A 163 2.30 -4.78 -12.50
N ARG A 164 3.09 -3.94 -13.19
CA ARG A 164 4.44 -3.48 -12.77
C ARG A 164 5.48 -4.59 -12.68
N ARG A 165 5.28 -5.70 -13.41
CA ARG A 165 6.19 -6.84 -13.44
C ARG A 165 6.01 -7.61 -14.75
N ASN A 166 7.07 -8.25 -15.22
CA ASN A 166 7.06 -9.26 -16.28
C ASN A 166 7.35 -10.64 -15.64
N TYR A 167 6.49 -11.62 -15.90
CA TYR A 167 6.56 -12.99 -15.41
C TYR A 167 6.98 -14.01 -16.49
N LEU A 168 6.92 -13.63 -17.78
CA LEU A 168 7.33 -14.46 -18.93
C LEU A 168 8.75 -14.11 -19.40
N LYS A 169 9.69 -13.99 -18.47
CA LYS A 169 11.08 -13.62 -18.77
C LYS A 169 11.67 -14.41 -19.93
#